data_AF-A0A968Q030-F1
#
_entry.id   AF-A0A968Q030-F1
#
_cell.length_a   1.000
_cell.length_b   1.000
_cell.length_c   1.000
_cell.angle_alpha   90.00
_cell.angle_beta   90.00
_cell.angle_gamma   90.00
#
_symmetry.space_group_name_H-M   'P 1'
#
loop_
_entity.id
_entity.type
_entity.pdbx_description
1 polymer ?
#
loop_
_entity_poly.entity_id
_entity_poly.type
_entity_poly.pdbx_seq_one_letter_code
_entity_poly.pdbx_strand_id
1 'polypeptide(L)'
;MSWFNQAPEAVQPDFGSIHPLEGMRNQLADEEGATFLVAMEAIKRFFTKYRSQLEKPPFKALQGSYRIPNPEKTSSSATLKVTVQTLPDVTAELAAQTDSAFADSSNGNPIANFPVLRDDYVPEGSLIVLTQFQRSWLECLRQNPAVVYQTAGKGHNLSQPELPVVLIQTSRPKAKTLIQQLQMAEGVQAVCFNPGNDPFSGEAFELGLVQTGDGELHLFAEYETSTGTDRRLLEGWNQWQQAASGCCAVVIASGITGSAKGKPGLKDILGVFEARYRSPQDLHLPPLMLQYAPDWDDD
;
A
#
# COMPACT_ATOMS: atom_id res chain seq x y z
N MET A 1 9.46 -19.28 46.57
CA MET A 1 9.53 -20.69 46.10
C MET A 1 10.33 -20.71 44.80
N SER A 2 11.12 -21.76 44.58
CA SER A 2 12.21 -21.83 43.60
C SER A 2 11.72 -22.03 42.16
N TRP A 3 11.69 -20.97 41.35
CA TRP A 3 11.43 -21.04 39.90
C TRP A 3 12.69 -21.30 39.05
N PHE A 4 13.88 -21.33 39.66
CA PHE A 4 15.15 -21.38 38.91
C PHE A 4 15.62 -22.78 38.47
N ASN A 5 14.82 -23.83 38.66
CA ASN A 5 15.30 -25.21 38.48
C ASN A 5 14.54 -26.07 37.45
N GLN A 6 13.71 -25.46 36.59
CA GLN A 6 13.02 -26.19 35.52
C GLN A 6 13.72 -25.99 34.18
N ALA A 7 13.80 -27.07 33.38
CA ALA A 7 14.26 -27.00 32.01
C ALA A 7 13.34 -26.06 31.20
N PRO A 8 13.86 -25.28 30.24
CA PRO A 8 13.07 -24.28 29.48
C PRO A 8 11.84 -24.87 28.76
N GLU A 9 11.82 -26.18 28.56
CA GLU A 9 10.74 -26.95 27.92
C GLU A 9 9.56 -27.26 28.86
N ALA A 10 9.73 -27.02 30.17
CA ALA A 10 8.73 -27.28 31.22
C ALA A 10 8.00 -26.02 31.69
N VAL A 11 8.27 -24.85 31.09
CA VAL A 11 7.55 -23.60 31.36
C VAL A 11 6.39 -23.52 30.36
N GLN A 12 5.19 -23.85 30.82
CA GLN A 12 3.97 -23.49 30.09
C GLN A 12 3.92 -21.96 29.99
N PRO A 13 3.75 -21.37 28.80
CA PRO A 13 3.54 -19.94 28.68
C PRO A 13 2.21 -19.60 29.37
N ASP A 14 2.30 -19.02 30.55
CA ASP A 14 1.19 -18.33 31.17
C ASP A 14 1.10 -16.98 30.45
N PHE A 15 0.15 -16.86 29.53
CA PHE A 15 -0.19 -15.56 28.97
C PHE A 15 -0.89 -14.81 30.09
N GLY A 16 -0.10 -14.12 30.90
CA GLY A 16 -0.62 -13.31 31.99
C GLY A 16 -1.71 -12.39 31.48
N SER A 17 -2.84 -12.34 32.19
CA SER A 17 -3.87 -11.33 31.98
C SER A 17 -3.26 -9.96 32.27
N ILE A 18 -3.06 -9.13 31.25
CA ILE A 18 -2.63 -7.74 31.41
C ILE A 18 -3.68 -7.05 32.26
N HIS A 19 -3.30 -6.56 33.43
CA HIS A 19 -4.26 -5.87 34.29
C HIS A 19 -4.70 -4.56 33.61
N PRO A 20 -5.98 -4.15 33.63
CA PRO A 20 -6.44 -2.92 32.94
C PRO A 20 -5.68 -1.64 33.33
N LEU A 21 -5.03 -1.65 34.50
CA LEU A 21 -4.19 -0.55 34.98
C LEU A 21 -2.72 -0.61 34.51
N GLU A 22 -2.23 -1.75 33.99
CA GLU A 22 -0.90 -1.86 33.39
C GLU A 22 -0.80 -1.07 32.08
N GLY A 23 -1.89 -1.01 31.30
CA GLY A 23 -1.98 -0.19 30.08
C GLY A 23 -2.06 1.33 30.31
N MET A 24 -2.32 1.78 31.55
CA MET A 24 -2.38 3.20 31.91
C MET A 24 -1.07 3.74 32.46
N ARG A 25 0.02 2.94 32.49
CA ARG A 25 1.30 3.36 33.06
C ARG A 25 2.14 4.08 32.02
N ASN A 26 2.56 5.28 32.36
CA ASN A 26 3.41 6.12 31.50
C ASN A 26 4.88 5.66 31.49
N GLN A 27 5.25 4.68 32.33
CA GLN A 27 6.61 4.21 32.56
C GLN A 27 6.60 2.71 32.89
N LEU A 28 7.57 1.98 32.34
CA LEU A 28 7.86 0.59 32.69
C LEU A 28 8.45 0.49 34.09
N ALA A 29 8.13 -0.57 34.83
CA ALA A 29 8.88 -0.89 36.04
C ALA A 29 10.33 -1.28 35.68
N ASP A 30 11.25 -1.16 36.64
CA ASP A 30 12.69 -1.39 36.41
C ASP A 30 12.97 -2.82 35.88
N GLU A 31 12.25 -3.83 36.38
CA GLU A 31 12.37 -5.23 35.97
C GLU A 31 11.85 -5.47 34.53
N GLU A 32 10.77 -4.78 34.15
CA GLU A 32 10.20 -4.81 32.80
C GLU A 32 11.12 -4.08 31.80
N GLY A 33 11.67 -2.94 32.21
CA GLY A 33 12.64 -2.18 31.43
C GLY A 33 13.92 -2.97 31.18
N ALA A 34 14.43 -3.67 32.19
CA ALA A 34 15.57 -4.57 32.05
C ALA A 34 15.31 -5.69 31.04
N THR A 35 14.15 -6.35 31.14
CA THR A 35 13.74 -7.42 30.22
C THR A 35 13.57 -6.90 28.80
N PHE A 36 12.92 -5.75 28.65
CA PHE A 36 12.72 -5.09 27.36
C PHE A 36 14.04 -4.75 26.68
N LEU A 37 15.01 -4.16 27.41
CA LEU A 37 16.33 -3.85 26.86
C LEU A 37 17.07 -5.09 26.36
N VAL A 38 17.00 -6.18 27.13
CA VAL A 38 17.62 -7.47 26.77
C VAL A 38 16.97 -8.07 25.52
N ALA A 39 15.64 -8.04 25.44
CA ALA A 39 14.88 -8.50 24.29
C ALA A 39 15.19 -7.68 23.04
N MET A 40 15.16 -6.35 23.13
CA MET A 40 15.42 -5.44 22.02
C MET A 40 16.84 -5.60 21.46
N GLU A 41 17.85 -5.75 22.32
CA GLU A 41 19.23 -5.98 21.86
C GLU A 41 19.37 -7.35 21.16
N ALA A 42 18.71 -8.39 21.66
CA ALA A 42 18.70 -9.70 21.01
C ALA A 42 17.99 -9.67 19.65
N ILE A 43 16.82 -9.02 19.57
CA ILE A 43 16.04 -8.83 18.34
C ILE A 43 16.85 -8.03 17.31
N LYS A 44 17.45 -6.91 17.71
CA LYS A 44 18.32 -6.10 16.84
C LYS A 44 19.45 -6.92 16.23
N ARG A 45 20.14 -7.72 17.04
CA ARG A 45 21.23 -8.62 16.55
C ARG A 45 20.69 -9.70 15.62
N PHE A 46 19.51 -10.23 15.90
CA PHE A 46 18.83 -11.20 15.06
C PHE A 46 18.47 -10.64 13.68
N PHE A 47 17.78 -9.49 13.64
CA PHE A 47 17.45 -8.82 12.39
C PHE A 47 18.67 -8.38 11.60
N THR A 48 19.71 -7.89 12.28
CA THR A 48 20.97 -7.51 11.61
C THR A 48 21.62 -8.72 10.93
N LYS A 49 21.60 -9.89 11.58
CA LYS A 49 22.20 -11.12 11.04
C LYS A 49 21.36 -11.74 9.91
N TYR A 50 20.05 -11.73 10.04
CA TYR A 50 19.14 -12.48 9.16
C TYR A 50 18.30 -11.61 8.21
N ARG A 51 18.58 -10.30 8.11
CA ARG A 51 17.81 -9.31 7.34
C ARG A 51 17.33 -9.81 5.98
N SER A 52 18.25 -10.26 5.13
CA SER A 52 17.93 -10.68 3.76
C SER A 52 16.99 -11.88 3.68
N GLN A 53 16.94 -12.71 4.73
CA GLN A 53 16.07 -13.89 4.81
C GLN A 53 14.69 -13.58 5.42
N LEU A 54 14.54 -12.39 6.01
CA LEU A 54 13.31 -11.89 6.63
C LEU A 54 12.60 -10.84 5.75
N GLU A 55 13.23 -10.36 4.67
CA GLU A 55 12.67 -9.29 3.83
C GLU A 55 11.50 -9.74 2.93
N LYS A 56 11.47 -11.01 2.51
CA LYS A 56 10.43 -11.51 1.60
C LYS A 56 10.04 -12.95 1.93
N PRO A 57 8.74 -13.32 1.78
CA PRO A 57 8.31 -14.71 1.79
C PRO A 57 9.02 -15.54 0.71
N PRO A 58 9.24 -16.85 0.93
CA PRO A 58 8.84 -17.62 2.12
C PRO A 58 9.78 -17.38 3.33
N PHE A 59 9.19 -17.15 4.50
CA PHE A 59 9.94 -16.97 5.73
C PHE A 59 10.54 -18.29 6.20
N LYS A 60 11.85 -18.30 6.43
CA LYS A 60 12.56 -19.50 6.89
C LYS A 60 12.47 -19.65 8.40
N ALA A 61 12.54 -20.89 8.87
CA ALA A 61 12.78 -21.19 10.28
C ALA A 61 14.23 -20.82 10.62
N LEU A 62 14.40 -19.77 11.42
CA LEU A 62 15.69 -19.18 11.77
C LEU A 62 15.82 -19.13 13.28
N GLN A 63 17.01 -19.37 13.80
CA GLN A 63 17.31 -19.33 15.23
C GLN A 63 18.65 -18.62 15.48
N GLY A 64 18.70 -17.82 16.54
CA GLY A 64 19.89 -17.12 16.99
C GLY A 64 19.98 -17.13 18.50
N SER A 65 21.14 -17.49 19.05
CA SER A 65 21.40 -17.41 20.48
C SER A 65 22.46 -16.35 20.75
N TYR A 66 22.17 -15.45 21.68
CA TYR A 66 22.95 -14.26 21.97
C TYR A 66 23.28 -14.20 23.47
N ARG A 67 24.49 -13.75 23.78
CA ARG A 67 24.86 -13.34 25.14
C ARG A 67 24.68 -11.84 25.25
N ILE A 68 23.73 -11.42 26.06
CA ILE A 68 23.36 -10.01 26.27
C ILE A 68 23.78 -9.62 27.69
N PRO A 69 24.43 -8.46 27.91
CA PRO A 69 24.74 -7.97 29.26
C PRO A 69 23.46 -7.87 30.11
N ASN A 70 23.54 -8.25 31.38
CA ASN A 70 22.43 -8.09 32.31
C ASN A 70 22.38 -6.63 32.82
N PRO A 71 21.34 -5.84 32.48
CA PRO A 71 21.25 -4.43 32.88
C PRO A 71 21.02 -4.23 34.39
N GLU A 72 20.54 -5.23 35.11
CA GLU A 72 20.30 -5.16 36.56
C GLU A 72 21.57 -5.42 37.39
N LYS A 73 22.60 -6.00 36.77
CA LYS A 73 23.86 -6.34 37.45
C LYS A 73 24.96 -5.38 37.02
N THR A 74 25.43 -4.58 37.97
CA THR A 74 26.51 -3.58 37.77
C THR A 74 27.88 -4.21 37.48
N SER A 75 28.01 -5.53 37.60
CA SER A 75 29.23 -6.27 37.27
C SER A 75 29.26 -6.61 35.79
N SER A 76 30.25 -6.06 35.08
CA SER A 76 30.46 -6.17 33.62
C SER A 76 30.63 -7.61 33.06
N SER A 77 30.60 -8.64 33.91
CA SER A 77 30.73 -10.05 33.54
C SER A 77 29.42 -10.85 33.54
N ALA A 78 28.32 -10.29 34.07
CA ALA A 78 27.04 -10.99 34.10
C ALA A 78 26.32 -10.87 32.74
N THR A 79 26.19 -11.99 32.02
CA THR A 79 25.47 -12.05 30.74
C THR A 79 24.30 -13.02 30.82
N LEU A 80 23.23 -12.70 30.10
CA LEU A 80 22.04 -13.50 29.90
C LEU A 80 22.12 -14.20 28.53
N LYS A 81 21.75 -15.48 28.49
CA LYS A 81 21.63 -16.22 27.23
C LYS A 81 20.21 -16.08 26.71
N VAL A 82 20.05 -15.39 25.59
CA VAL A 82 18.76 -15.14 24.95
C VAL A 82 18.71 -15.92 23.64
N THR A 83 17.59 -16.58 23.36
CA THR A 83 17.36 -17.28 22.10
C THR A 83 16.19 -16.62 21.39
N VAL A 84 16.40 -16.25 20.13
CA VAL A 84 15.38 -15.68 19.24
C VAL A 84 15.16 -16.67 18.10
N GLN A 85 13.90 -16.97 17.80
CA GLN A 85 13.54 -17.85 16.70
C GLN A 85 12.33 -17.32 15.93
N THR A 86 12.28 -17.58 14.63
CA THR A 86 11.07 -17.37 13.84
C THR A 86 10.13 -18.57 13.97
N LEU A 87 8.84 -18.32 13.78
CA LEU A 87 7.79 -19.36 13.78
C LEU A 87 7.01 -19.31 12.45
N PRO A 88 7.59 -19.79 11.33
CA PRO A 88 6.92 -19.73 10.03
C PRO A 88 5.57 -20.47 9.99
N ASP A 89 5.42 -21.53 10.77
CA ASP A 89 4.18 -22.31 10.85
C ASP A 89 3.03 -21.46 11.41
N VAL A 90 3.29 -20.65 12.44
CA VAL A 90 2.32 -19.69 13.00
C VAL A 90 2.00 -18.60 11.98
N THR A 91 2.99 -18.12 11.23
CA THR A 91 2.76 -17.16 10.14
C THR A 91 1.87 -17.75 9.04
N ALA A 92 2.07 -19.02 8.68
CA ALA A 92 1.24 -19.70 7.69
C ALA A 92 -0.19 -19.93 8.21
N GLU A 93 -0.34 -20.27 9.49
CA GLU A 93 -1.64 -20.40 10.14
C GLU A 93 -2.41 -19.07 10.15
N LEU A 94 -1.79 -17.97 10.58
CA LEU A 94 -2.40 -16.64 10.59
C LEU A 94 -2.78 -16.16 9.19
N ALA A 95 -1.96 -16.44 8.18
CA ALA A 95 -2.28 -16.12 6.78
C ALA A 95 -3.51 -16.91 6.30
N ALA A 96 -3.56 -18.22 6.60
CA ALA A 96 -4.71 -19.05 6.23
C ALA A 96 -5.99 -18.64 6.97
N GLN A 97 -5.91 -18.27 8.25
CA GLN A 97 -7.04 -17.74 9.02
C GLN A 97 -7.55 -16.44 8.41
N THR A 98 -6.64 -15.53 8.06
CA THR A 98 -6.96 -14.27 7.36
C THR A 98 -7.67 -14.55 6.02
N ASP A 99 -7.11 -15.43 5.19
CA ASP A 99 -7.71 -15.81 3.90
C ASP A 99 -9.10 -16.44 4.07
N SER A 100 -9.29 -17.28 5.11
CA SER A 100 -10.57 -17.92 5.42
C SER A 100 -11.61 -16.93 5.95
N ALA A 101 -11.21 -15.96 6.78
CA ALA A 101 -12.07 -14.89 7.26
C ALA A 101 -12.58 -14.02 6.09
N PHE A 102 -11.73 -13.77 5.09
CA PHE A 102 -12.16 -13.09 3.86
C PHE A 102 -13.09 -13.96 2.99
N ALA A 103 -12.97 -15.29 3.00
CA ALA A 103 -13.83 -16.19 2.24
C ALA A 103 -15.23 -16.40 2.87
N ASP A 104 -15.30 -16.53 4.20
CA ASP A 104 -16.55 -16.77 4.96
C ASP A 104 -17.39 -15.50 5.17
N SER A 105 -16.83 -14.32 4.86
CA SER A 105 -17.52 -13.02 4.92
C SER A 105 -18.63 -12.84 3.86
N SER A 106 -18.82 -13.81 2.96
CA SER A 106 -19.87 -13.81 1.92
C SER A 106 -21.30 -13.86 2.48
N ASN A 107 -21.50 -14.08 3.78
CA ASN A 107 -22.81 -14.06 4.43
C ASN A 107 -22.90 -13.00 5.55
N GLY A 108 -23.09 -11.73 5.15
CA GLY A 108 -23.82 -10.75 5.98
C GLY A 108 -23.04 -9.58 6.58
N ASN A 109 -21.75 -9.42 6.30
CA ASN A 109 -21.00 -8.25 6.77
C ASN A 109 -20.94 -7.17 5.66
N PRO A 110 -21.42 -5.93 5.85
CA PRO A 110 -21.40 -4.88 4.82
C PRO A 110 -19.99 -4.47 4.36
N ILE A 111 -18.94 -4.90 5.07
CA ILE A 111 -17.53 -4.75 4.68
C ILE A 111 -17.14 -5.75 3.58
N ALA A 112 -17.81 -6.91 3.48
CA ALA A 112 -17.51 -7.97 2.51
C ALA A 112 -17.86 -7.63 1.06
N ASN A 113 -18.66 -6.57 0.85
CA ASN A 113 -19.02 -6.09 -0.48
C ASN A 113 -18.14 -4.92 -0.96
N PHE A 114 -17.11 -4.54 -0.21
CA PHE A 114 -16.14 -3.58 -0.72
C PHE A 114 -15.22 -4.27 -1.73
N PRO A 115 -15.07 -3.72 -2.94
CA PRO A 115 -14.04 -4.21 -3.84
C PRO A 115 -12.68 -4.03 -3.18
N VAL A 116 -11.84 -5.07 -3.25
CA VAL A 116 -10.49 -5.05 -2.71
C VAL A 116 -9.69 -3.96 -3.43
N LEU A 117 -9.30 -2.92 -2.69
CA LEU A 117 -8.44 -1.87 -3.22
C LEU A 117 -6.99 -2.34 -3.16
N ARG A 118 -6.31 -2.35 -4.30
CA ARG A 118 -4.89 -2.74 -4.38
C ARG A 118 -3.98 -1.52 -4.55
N ASP A 119 -2.89 -1.47 -3.78
CA ASP A 119 -1.89 -0.40 -3.83
C ASP A 119 -0.55 -0.84 -4.47
N ASP A 120 -0.58 -1.90 -5.29
CA ASP A 120 0.64 -2.55 -5.80
C ASP A 120 0.97 -2.19 -7.27
N TYR A 121 0.09 -1.50 -7.98
CA TYR A 121 0.29 -1.18 -9.40
C TYR A 121 1.25 -0.01 -9.60
N VAL A 122 1.12 1.08 -8.82
CA VAL A 122 2.03 2.21 -8.98
C VAL A 122 3.38 1.87 -8.35
N PRO A 123 4.47 1.82 -9.13
CA PRO A 123 5.76 1.46 -8.57
C PRO A 123 6.23 2.49 -7.55
N GLU A 124 6.83 2.04 -6.44
CA GLU A 124 7.38 2.93 -5.43
C GLU A 124 8.32 3.98 -6.04
N GLY A 125 8.19 5.22 -5.57
CA GLY A 125 8.97 6.36 -6.03
C GLY A 125 8.59 6.82 -7.43
N SER A 126 7.41 6.47 -7.95
CA SER A 126 6.86 7.06 -9.17
C SER A 126 6.36 8.49 -8.91
N LEU A 127 6.37 9.31 -9.95
CA LEU A 127 5.76 10.63 -9.93
C LEU A 127 4.41 10.55 -10.64
N ILE A 128 3.37 11.04 -9.98
CA ILE A 128 2.02 11.09 -10.52
C ILE A 128 1.63 12.54 -10.75
N VAL A 129 1.10 12.83 -11.93
CA VAL A 129 0.68 14.18 -12.30
C VAL A 129 -0.68 14.10 -12.99
N LEU A 130 -1.65 14.89 -12.51
CA LEU A 130 -2.88 15.15 -13.24
C LEU A 130 -2.63 16.30 -14.22
N THR A 131 -2.83 16.06 -15.50
CA THR A 131 -2.52 17.05 -16.56
C THR A 131 -3.42 16.85 -17.78
N GLN A 132 -3.17 17.58 -18.87
CA GLN A 132 -3.86 17.43 -20.14
C GLN A 132 -2.84 17.22 -21.26
N PHE A 133 -3.14 16.30 -22.17
CA PHE A 133 -2.35 16.09 -23.39
C PHE A 133 -3.14 16.57 -24.60
N GLN A 134 -2.43 17.18 -25.55
CA GLN A 134 -3.02 17.55 -26.83
C GLN A 134 -3.36 16.31 -27.65
N ARG A 135 -4.49 16.35 -28.35
CA ARG A 135 -4.94 15.24 -29.20
C ARG A 135 -3.90 14.85 -30.26
N SER A 136 -3.25 15.83 -30.88
CA SER A 136 -2.20 15.60 -31.87
C SER A 136 -1.03 14.77 -31.32
N TRP A 137 -0.70 14.93 -30.03
CA TRP A 137 0.31 14.11 -29.36
C TRP A 137 -0.16 12.67 -29.23
N LEU A 138 -1.41 12.46 -28.79
CA LEU A 138 -1.99 11.13 -28.66
C LEU A 138 -2.09 10.41 -30.01
N GLU A 139 -2.42 11.12 -31.08
CA GLU A 139 -2.44 10.57 -32.45
C GLU A 139 -1.04 10.17 -32.93
N CYS A 140 -0.03 10.98 -32.64
CA CYS A 140 1.37 10.63 -32.92
C CYS A 140 1.81 9.38 -32.14
N LEU A 141 1.46 9.30 -30.85
CA LEU A 141 1.77 8.14 -30.00
C LEU A 141 1.04 6.87 -30.46
N ARG A 142 -0.22 7.00 -30.93
CA ARG A 142 -1.01 5.89 -31.47
C ARG A 142 -0.37 5.25 -32.70
N GLN A 143 0.31 6.05 -33.52
CA GLN A 143 0.99 5.58 -34.72
C GLN A 143 2.42 5.07 -34.43
N ASN A 144 2.93 5.26 -33.21
CA ASN A 144 4.27 4.85 -32.84
C ASN A 144 4.29 3.39 -32.38
N PRO A 145 4.95 2.47 -33.13
CA PRO A 145 4.97 1.05 -32.78
C PRO A 145 5.74 0.73 -31.49
N ALA A 146 6.55 1.66 -30.98
CA ALA A 146 7.28 1.49 -29.73
C ALA A 146 6.44 1.81 -28.47
N VAL A 147 5.23 2.36 -28.65
CA VAL A 147 4.31 2.74 -27.58
C VAL A 147 3.19 1.72 -27.51
N VAL A 148 2.95 1.17 -26.31
CA VAL A 148 1.73 0.39 -26.09
C VAL A 148 0.56 1.35 -26.07
N TYR A 149 -0.40 1.14 -26.97
CA TYR A 149 -1.54 2.02 -27.10
C TYR A 149 -2.84 1.23 -27.01
N GLN A 150 -3.68 1.57 -26.05
CA GLN A 150 -5.04 1.08 -25.93
C GLN A 150 -6.02 2.20 -26.23
N THR A 151 -6.93 1.94 -27.16
CA THR A 151 -8.05 2.83 -27.48
C THR A 151 -9.24 2.47 -26.59
N ALA A 152 -9.99 3.47 -26.13
CA ALA A 152 -11.26 3.21 -25.47
C ALA A 152 -12.27 2.68 -26.52
N GLY A 153 -13.14 1.75 -26.10
CA GLY A 153 -14.06 1.03 -27.01
C GLY A 153 -15.02 1.93 -27.82
N LYS A 154 -15.86 1.29 -28.65
CA LYS A 154 -16.82 1.97 -29.55
C LYS A 154 -17.64 3.04 -28.79
N GLY A 155 -17.60 4.29 -29.28
CA GLY A 155 -18.27 5.44 -28.67
C GLY A 155 -17.33 6.48 -28.06
N HIS A 156 -16.01 6.23 -28.04
CA HIS A 156 -15.00 7.21 -27.68
C HIS A 156 -14.75 8.19 -28.83
N ASN A 157 -15.64 9.16 -28.99
CA ASN A 157 -15.45 10.22 -29.98
C ASN A 157 -14.70 11.37 -29.31
N LEU A 158 -13.37 11.31 -29.40
CA LEU A 158 -12.46 12.36 -28.92
C LEU A 158 -12.61 13.60 -29.80
N SER A 159 -13.73 14.32 -29.76
CA SER A 159 -13.89 15.57 -30.54
C SER A 159 -13.09 16.73 -29.95
N GLN A 160 -12.63 16.60 -28.70
CA GLN A 160 -11.98 17.67 -27.96
C GLN A 160 -10.49 17.80 -28.27
N PRO A 161 -9.93 19.03 -28.20
CA PRO A 161 -8.53 19.29 -28.55
C PRO A 161 -7.53 18.75 -27.51
N GLU A 162 -7.95 18.62 -26.26
CA GLU A 162 -7.14 18.17 -25.14
C GLU A 162 -7.85 17.08 -24.37
N LEU A 163 -7.08 16.14 -23.83
CA LEU A 163 -7.56 15.02 -23.04
C LEU A 163 -6.95 15.09 -21.63
N PRO A 164 -7.74 14.97 -20.56
CA PRO A 164 -7.23 14.78 -19.21
C PRO A 164 -6.42 13.48 -19.12
N VAL A 165 -5.28 13.55 -18.44
CA VAL A 165 -4.31 12.46 -18.33
C VAL A 165 -3.86 12.31 -16.89
N VAL A 166 -3.96 11.08 -16.37
CA VAL A 166 -3.18 10.63 -15.22
C VAL A 166 -1.82 10.19 -15.74
N LEU A 167 -0.79 11.00 -15.51
CA LEU A 167 0.58 10.69 -15.91
C LEU A 167 1.29 9.96 -14.77
N ILE A 168 1.74 8.73 -15.01
CA ILE A 168 2.59 7.97 -14.10
C ILE A 168 3.99 7.89 -14.71
N GLN A 169 4.93 8.63 -14.12
CA GLN A 169 6.32 8.67 -14.57
C GLN A 169 7.23 7.93 -13.59
N THR A 170 8.00 6.98 -14.10
CA THR A 170 8.87 6.14 -13.26
C THR A 170 10.17 5.75 -13.99
N SER A 171 10.93 4.81 -13.46
CA SER A 171 12.09 4.27 -14.20
C SER A 171 11.64 3.43 -15.39
N ARG A 172 12.44 3.37 -16.45
CA ARG A 172 12.05 2.63 -17.67
C ARG A 172 11.73 1.14 -17.41
N PRO A 173 12.48 0.39 -16.58
CA PRO A 173 12.11 -0.98 -16.23
C PRO A 173 10.77 -1.06 -15.50
N LYS A 174 10.55 -0.22 -14.48
CA LYS A 174 9.29 -0.17 -13.71
C LYS A 174 8.09 0.17 -14.60
N ALA A 175 8.27 1.12 -15.52
CA ALA A 175 7.23 1.51 -16.48
C ALA A 175 6.82 0.35 -17.40
N LYS A 176 7.80 -0.44 -17.89
CA LYS A 176 7.50 -1.62 -18.71
C LYS A 176 6.76 -2.69 -17.92
N THR A 177 7.15 -2.93 -16.67
CA THR A 177 6.44 -3.86 -15.77
C THR A 177 4.99 -3.42 -15.57
N LEU A 178 4.75 -2.15 -15.25
CA LEU A 178 3.40 -1.60 -15.09
C LEU A 178 2.56 -1.75 -16.36
N ILE A 179 3.13 -1.44 -17.53
CA ILE A 179 2.44 -1.61 -18.81
C ILE A 179 2.04 -3.08 -19.04
N GLN A 180 2.94 -4.02 -18.73
CA GLN A 180 2.65 -5.45 -18.86
C GLN A 180 1.54 -5.90 -17.90
N GLN A 181 1.57 -5.44 -16.64
CA GLN A 181 0.53 -5.72 -15.66
C GLN A 181 -0.83 -5.19 -16.13
N LEU A 182 -0.89 -3.94 -16.59
CA LEU A 182 -2.12 -3.37 -17.15
C LEU A 182 -2.61 -4.15 -18.37
N GLN A 183 -1.74 -4.57 -19.28
CA GLN A 183 -2.15 -5.38 -20.43
C GLN A 183 -2.68 -6.76 -20.01
N MET A 184 -2.11 -7.39 -18.98
CA MET A 184 -2.59 -8.65 -18.43
C MET A 184 -3.96 -8.50 -17.76
N ALA A 185 -4.22 -7.35 -17.14
CA ALA A 185 -5.50 -6.98 -16.53
C ALA A 185 -6.50 -6.39 -17.54
N GLU A 186 -6.37 -6.71 -18.83
CA GLU A 186 -7.24 -6.23 -19.92
C GLU A 186 -7.30 -4.69 -20.08
N GLY A 187 -6.25 -4.01 -19.62
CA GLY A 187 -6.08 -2.57 -19.81
C GLY A 187 -6.69 -1.71 -18.73
N VAL A 188 -6.81 -0.41 -19.01
CA VAL A 188 -7.54 0.54 -18.15
C VAL A 188 -8.91 0.82 -18.74
N GLN A 189 -9.97 0.64 -17.93
CA GLN A 189 -11.34 0.98 -18.32
C GLN A 189 -11.77 2.32 -17.75
N ALA A 190 -11.46 2.58 -16.48
CA ALA A 190 -11.94 3.77 -15.79
C ALA A 190 -10.88 4.47 -14.92
N VAL A 191 -11.06 5.77 -14.74
CA VAL A 191 -10.40 6.57 -13.70
C VAL A 191 -11.50 7.12 -12.78
N CYS A 192 -11.32 6.99 -11.48
CA CYS A 192 -12.27 7.44 -10.46
C CYS A 192 -11.52 8.20 -9.35
N PHE A 193 -12.21 9.13 -8.71
CA PHE A 193 -11.74 9.78 -7.49
C PHE A 193 -12.78 9.51 -6.41
N ASN A 194 -12.43 8.65 -5.44
CA ASN A 194 -13.36 8.23 -4.40
C ASN A 194 -13.14 9.07 -3.13
N PRO A 195 -14.12 9.88 -2.69
CA PRO A 195 -13.97 10.70 -1.51
C PRO A 195 -13.94 9.85 -0.24
N GLY A 196 -13.16 10.32 0.72
CA GLY A 196 -13.12 9.78 2.06
C GLY A 196 -12.83 10.84 3.11
N ASN A 197 -12.99 10.44 4.37
CA ASN A 197 -12.69 11.29 5.50
C ASN A 197 -12.12 10.48 6.66
N ASP A 198 -11.22 11.10 7.39
CA ASP A 198 -10.79 10.64 8.71
C ASP A 198 -11.73 11.24 9.77
N PRO A 199 -12.54 10.42 10.46
CA PRO A 199 -13.49 10.92 11.45
C PRO A 199 -12.80 11.51 12.71
N PHE A 200 -11.51 11.24 12.93
CA PHE A 200 -10.78 11.70 14.11
C PHE A 200 -10.09 13.05 13.88
N SER A 201 -9.33 13.18 12.80
CA SER A 201 -8.71 14.46 12.43
C SER A 201 -9.71 15.43 11.77
N GLY A 202 -10.78 14.90 11.19
CA GLY A 202 -11.71 15.66 10.34
C GLY A 202 -11.13 15.97 8.96
N GLU A 203 -9.96 15.42 8.62
CA GLU A 203 -9.35 15.59 7.30
C GLU A 203 -10.16 14.85 6.24
N ALA A 204 -10.38 15.51 5.11
CA ALA A 204 -11.06 14.95 3.96
C ALA A 204 -10.04 14.71 2.85
N PHE A 205 -10.15 13.58 2.17
CA PHE A 205 -9.26 13.18 1.09
C PHE A 205 -10.05 12.58 -0.09
N GLU A 206 -9.41 12.47 -1.24
CA GLU A 206 -9.91 11.68 -2.36
C GLU A 206 -8.85 10.66 -2.79
N LEU A 207 -9.26 9.40 -2.97
CA LEU A 207 -8.41 8.37 -3.54
C LEU A 207 -8.55 8.36 -5.05
N GLY A 208 -7.45 8.59 -5.76
CA GLY A 208 -7.34 8.39 -7.20
C GLY A 208 -7.22 6.91 -7.53
N LEU A 209 -8.20 6.39 -8.25
CA LEU A 209 -8.34 4.97 -8.60
C LEU A 209 -8.31 4.75 -10.11
N VAL A 210 -7.66 3.67 -10.52
CA VAL A 210 -7.74 3.09 -11.85
C VAL A 210 -8.52 1.78 -11.78
N GLN A 211 -9.55 1.64 -12.60
CA GLN A 211 -10.23 0.37 -12.81
C GLN A 211 -9.66 -0.33 -14.04
N THR A 212 -9.19 -1.55 -13.87
CA THR A 212 -8.69 -2.40 -14.96
C THR A 212 -9.82 -3.18 -15.63
N GLY A 213 -9.51 -3.86 -16.74
CA GLY A 213 -10.53 -4.56 -17.51
C GLY A 213 -11.08 -5.84 -16.88
N ASP A 214 -10.31 -6.44 -15.99
CA ASP A 214 -10.74 -7.52 -15.09
C ASP A 214 -11.66 -7.05 -13.94
N GLY A 215 -11.91 -5.73 -13.83
CA GLY A 215 -12.83 -5.14 -12.86
C GLY A 215 -12.19 -4.75 -11.52
N GLU A 216 -10.90 -5.04 -11.33
CA GLU A 216 -10.16 -4.69 -10.12
C GLU A 216 -9.92 -3.17 -10.03
N LEU A 217 -9.75 -2.68 -8.79
CA LEU A 217 -9.48 -1.28 -8.51
C LEU A 217 -8.09 -1.10 -7.89
N HIS A 218 -7.34 -0.20 -8.50
CA HIS A 218 -5.96 0.08 -8.14
C HIS A 218 -5.81 1.53 -7.70
N LEU A 219 -5.27 1.72 -6.50
CA LEU A 219 -4.87 3.04 -6.02
C LEU A 219 -3.70 3.53 -6.87
N PHE A 220 -3.77 4.80 -7.29
CA PHE A 220 -2.60 5.49 -7.81
C PHE A 220 -2.13 6.61 -6.90
N ALA A 221 -3.02 7.40 -6.32
CA ALA A 221 -2.63 8.48 -5.43
C ALA A 221 -3.73 8.79 -4.41
N GLU A 222 -3.33 9.40 -3.31
CA GLU A 222 -4.21 10.05 -2.33
C GLU A 222 -4.04 11.56 -2.44
N TYR A 223 -5.15 12.29 -2.35
CA TYR A 223 -5.21 13.74 -2.48
C TYR A 223 -5.87 14.35 -1.25
N GLU A 224 -5.14 15.21 -0.54
CA GLU A 224 -5.67 15.89 0.65
C GLU A 224 -6.57 17.07 0.22
N THR A 225 -7.86 17.03 0.57
CA THR A 225 -8.83 18.06 0.13
C THR A 225 -9.04 19.19 1.13
N SER A 226 -8.53 19.03 2.36
CA SER A 226 -8.53 20.06 3.40
C SER A 226 -7.59 21.23 3.04
N THR A 227 -6.48 20.96 2.35
CA THR A 227 -5.47 21.95 1.96
C THR A 227 -5.59 22.37 0.49
N GLY A 228 -4.99 23.52 0.15
CA GLY A 228 -5.31 24.23 -1.10
C GLY A 228 -4.65 23.69 -2.39
N THR A 229 -3.63 22.84 -2.32
CA THR A 229 -2.88 22.41 -3.52
C THR A 229 -3.60 21.29 -4.26
N ASP A 230 -3.84 20.18 -3.56
CA ASP A 230 -4.48 18.99 -4.12
C ASP A 230 -5.95 19.25 -4.48
N ARG A 231 -6.65 20.01 -3.64
CA ARG A 231 -8.00 20.50 -3.96
C ARG A 231 -8.05 21.22 -5.31
N ARG A 232 -7.13 22.15 -5.60
CA ARG A 232 -7.10 22.86 -6.89
C ARG A 232 -6.77 21.93 -8.06
N LEU A 233 -5.93 20.93 -7.82
CA LEU A 233 -5.58 19.93 -8.82
C LEU A 233 -6.80 19.07 -9.19
N LEU A 234 -7.57 18.62 -8.20
CA LEU A 234 -8.83 17.89 -8.38
C LEU A 234 -9.92 18.76 -9.03
N GLU A 235 -10.05 20.02 -8.63
CA GLU A 235 -10.95 20.99 -9.28
C GLU A 235 -10.60 21.17 -10.77
N GLY A 236 -9.30 21.28 -11.09
CA GLY A 236 -8.79 21.33 -12.45
C GLY A 236 -9.11 20.06 -13.24
N TRP A 237 -8.82 18.89 -12.66
CA TRP A 237 -9.18 17.61 -13.24
C TRP A 237 -10.67 17.50 -13.56
N ASN A 238 -11.53 17.89 -12.63
CA ASN A 238 -12.97 17.84 -12.80
C ASN A 238 -13.43 18.74 -13.96
N GLN A 239 -12.86 19.93 -14.11
CA GLN A 239 -13.14 20.81 -15.25
C GLN A 239 -12.70 20.17 -16.58
N TRP A 240 -11.49 19.58 -16.62
CA TRP A 240 -10.95 18.97 -17.83
C TRP A 240 -11.76 17.74 -18.25
N GLN A 241 -12.13 16.86 -17.32
CA GLN A 241 -12.92 15.66 -17.64
C GLN A 241 -14.32 16.02 -18.13
N GLN A 242 -14.96 17.04 -17.54
CA GLN A 242 -16.27 17.52 -18.01
C GLN A 242 -16.18 18.05 -19.43
N ALA A 243 -15.16 18.88 -19.72
CA ALA A 243 -14.90 19.38 -21.06
C ALA A 243 -14.66 18.24 -22.06
N ALA A 244 -13.98 17.17 -21.62
CA ALA A 244 -13.72 15.96 -22.38
C ALA A 244 -14.89 14.95 -22.41
N SER A 245 -16.08 15.30 -21.91
CA SER A 245 -17.24 14.40 -21.84
C SER A 245 -16.95 13.08 -21.12
N GLY A 246 -16.14 13.16 -20.07
CA GLY A 246 -15.67 12.04 -19.28
C GLY A 246 -14.62 11.17 -19.99
N CYS A 247 -14.06 11.59 -21.13
CA CYS A 247 -12.92 10.90 -21.74
C CYS A 247 -11.63 11.30 -21.02
N CYS A 248 -10.75 10.34 -20.76
CA CYS A 248 -9.44 10.58 -20.17
C CYS A 248 -8.45 9.50 -20.61
N ALA A 249 -7.20 9.59 -20.16
CA ALA A 249 -6.24 8.50 -20.34
C ALA A 249 -5.31 8.34 -19.13
N VAL A 250 -4.75 7.15 -19.00
CA VAL A 250 -3.59 6.89 -18.15
C VAL A 250 -2.37 6.78 -19.05
N VAL A 251 -1.35 7.59 -18.76
CA VAL A 251 -0.11 7.65 -19.55
C VAL A 251 1.05 7.20 -18.70
N ILE A 252 1.78 6.19 -19.19
CA ILE A 252 2.96 5.65 -18.52
C ILE A 252 4.22 6.17 -19.22
N ALA A 253 5.05 6.88 -18.46
CA ALA A 253 6.27 7.49 -18.95
C ALA A 253 7.50 7.04 -18.17
N SER A 254 8.66 7.15 -18.80
CA SER A 254 9.96 6.97 -18.17
C SER A 254 10.65 8.30 -17.86
N GLY A 255 11.75 8.27 -17.10
CA GLY A 255 12.65 9.42 -16.96
C GLY A 255 12.46 10.26 -15.70
N ILE A 256 12.20 9.63 -14.55
CA ILE A 256 11.97 10.34 -13.28
C ILE A 256 13.21 11.02 -12.66
N THR A 257 14.43 10.64 -13.06
CA THR A 257 15.69 11.13 -12.46
C THR A 257 16.39 12.24 -13.27
N GLY A 258 15.80 12.71 -14.37
CA GLY A 258 16.44 13.65 -15.30
C GLY A 258 15.64 14.93 -15.56
N SER A 259 16.07 15.71 -16.56
CA SER A 259 15.44 16.98 -16.97
C SER A 259 13.99 16.84 -17.46
N ALA A 260 13.53 15.61 -17.74
CA ALA A 260 12.16 15.29 -18.14
C ALA A 260 11.21 15.00 -16.97
N LYS A 261 11.68 15.11 -15.71
CA LYS A 261 10.85 14.86 -14.52
C LYS A 261 9.63 15.77 -14.48
N GLY A 262 8.43 15.18 -14.39
CA GLY A 262 7.13 15.84 -14.38
C GLY A 262 6.67 16.39 -15.72
N LYS A 263 7.52 16.37 -16.76
CA LYS A 263 7.24 16.88 -18.11
C LYS A 263 7.89 15.98 -19.16
N PRO A 264 7.46 14.71 -19.27
CA PRO A 264 8.02 13.78 -20.24
C PRO A 264 7.74 14.26 -21.67
N GLY A 265 8.72 14.11 -22.56
CA GLY A 265 8.50 14.30 -23.99
C GLY A 265 7.88 13.06 -24.63
N LEU A 266 7.47 13.17 -25.90
CA LEU A 266 6.90 12.06 -26.67
C LEU A 266 7.76 10.78 -26.66
N LYS A 267 9.10 10.94 -26.67
CA LYS A 267 10.07 9.83 -26.64
C LYS A 267 10.12 9.09 -25.30
N ASP A 268 9.66 9.74 -24.22
CA ASP A 268 9.71 9.21 -22.86
C ASP A 268 8.44 8.43 -22.53
N ILE A 269 7.37 8.62 -23.31
CA ILE A 269 6.10 7.89 -23.20
C ILE A 269 6.27 6.46 -23.71
N LEU A 270 5.79 5.50 -22.94
CA LEU A 270 5.90 4.07 -23.24
C LEU A 270 4.54 3.38 -23.34
N GLY A 271 3.53 3.91 -22.65
CA GLY A 271 2.17 3.36 -22.65
C GLY A 271 1.12 4.47 -22.60
N VAL A 272 0.05 4.30 -23.35
CA VAL A 272 -1.15 5.15 -23.34
C VAL A 272 -2.37 4.25 -23.27
N PHE A 273 -3.19 4.44 -22.25
CA PHE A 273 -4.44 3.70 -22.05
C PHE A 273 -5.58 4.70 -22.00
N GLU A 274 -6.31 4.86 -23.11
CA GLU A 274 -7.53 5.64 -23.13
C GLU A 274 -8.60 4.98 -22.25
N ALA A 275 -9.29 5.79 -21.46
CA ALA A 275 -10.22 5.37 -20.42
C ALA A 275 -11.39 6.35 -20.32
N ARG A 276 -12.31 6.07 -19.40
CA ARG A 276 -13.37 7.04 -19.03
C ARG A 276 -13.28 7.42 -17.57
N TYR A 277 -13.59 8.66 -17.26
CA TYR A 277 -13.97 9.02 -15.91
C TYR A 277 -15.26 8.30 -15.54
N ARG A 278 -15.27 7.69 -14.35
CA ARG A 278 -16.46 7.13 -13.71
C ARG A 278 -16.58 7.71 -12.33
N SER A 279 -17.80 8.09 -11.95
CA SER A 279 -18.06 8.52 -10.59
C SER A 279 -17.95 7.33 -9.64
N PRO A 280 -17.72 7.55 -8.33
CA PRO A 280 -17.78 6.48 -7.35
C PRO A 280 -19.09 5.69 -7.43
N GLN A 281 -20.21 6.37 -7.68
CA GLN A 281 -21.52 5.76 -7.80
C GLN A 281 -21.62 4.81 -9.01
N ASP A 282 -21.01 5.18 -10.15
CA ASP A 282 -20.95 4.32 -11.34
C ASP A 282 -20.12 3.05 -11.11
N LEU A 283 -19.16 3.10 -10.18
CA LEU A 283 -18.31 1.97 -9.79
C LEU A 283 -18.81 1.24 -8.54
N HIS A 284 -20.00 1.59 -8.05
CA HIS A 284 -20.56 1.04 -6.81
C HIS A 284 -19.66 1.21 -5.58
N LEU A 285 -18.89 2.30 -5.56
CA LEU A 285 -18.00 2.68 -4.47
C LEU A 285 -18.72 3.62 -3.50
N PRO A 286 -18.90 3.21 -2.23
CA PRO A 286 -19.32 4.13 -1.20
C PRO A 286 -18.15 5.05 -0.78
N PRO A 287 -18.45 6.20 -0.14
CA PRO A 287 -17.42 7.04 0.47
C PRO A 287 -16.60 6.25 1.48
N LEU A 288 -15.30 6.50 1.51
CA LEU A 288 -14.38 5.82 2.40
C LEU A 288 -14.37 6.49 3.77
N MET A 289 -14.57 5.72 4.82
CA MET A 289 -14.29 6.19 6.18
C MET A 289 -13.08 5.46 6.71
N LEU A 290 -12.09 6.23 7.18
CA LEU A 290 -10.96 5.65 7.87
C LEU A 290 -11.47 5.04 9.18
N GLN A 291 -11.44 3.71 9.27
CA GLN A 291 -11.73 2.98 10.49
C GLN A 291 -10.41 2.51 11.08
N TYR A 292 -10.07 3.00 12.25
CA TYR A 292 -9.09 2.32 13.09
C TYR A 292 -9.79 1.07 13.60
N ALA A 293 -9.30 -0.11 13.24
CA ALA A 293 -9.68 -1.31 13.95
C ALA A 293 -9.16 -1.12 15.39
N PRO A 294 -10.04 -0.95 16.40
CA PRO A 294 -9.59 -1.15 17.76
C PRO A 294 -9.03 -2.58 17.82
N ASP A 295 -7.88 -2.76 18.47
CA ASP A 295 -7.46 -4.09 18.88
C ASP A 295 -8.67 -4.78 19.52
N TRP A 296 -8.95 -6.00 19.09
CA TRP A 296 -10.16 -6.72 19.47
C TRP A 296 -10.14 -6.91 21.00
N ASP A 297 -11.01 -6.19 21.70
CA ASP A 297 -11.37 -6.53 23.08
C ASP A 297 -12.21 -7.81 22.99
N ASP A 298 -11.58 -8.96 23.23
CA ASP A 298 -12.26 -10.24 23.41
C ASP A 298 -12.99 -10.23 24.77
N ASP A 299 -14.33 -10.29 24.73
CA ASP A 299 -15.21 -10.66 25.87
C ASP A 299 -15.07 -12.15 26.24
#